data_AF-A0A524Q7G2-F1
#
_entry.id   AF-A0A524Q7G2-F1
#
_cell.length_a   1.000
_cell.length_b   1.000
_cell.length_c   1.000
_cell.angle_alpha   90.00
_cell.angle_beta   90.00
_cell.angle_gamma   90.00
#
_symmetry.space_group_name_H-M   'P 1'
#
loop_
_entity.id
_entity.type
_entity.pdbx_description
1 polymer ?
#
loop_
_entity_poly.entity_id
_entity_poly.type
_entity_poly.pdbx_seq_one_letter_code
_entity_poly.pdbx_strand_id
1 'polypeptide(L)'
;MPRPRIIGYVALIAALLLSALFIYSLLIVHHEQIAWTDIDLSEMSNFTYYSIAIPITVTAMTVICTGFWIGWTILTIKVVPPMPEIVEKRDYSKIKAFFLCVITLGLGILLLYGIYIKNFWALAIPAAAISLVILGAVFWVGIAIITTRSTLPEENKQP
;
A
#
# COMPACT_ATOMS: atom_id res chain seq x y z
N MET A 1 -13.25 21.21 20.49
CA MET A 1 -13.57 20.86 19.09
C MET A 1 -14.09 19.42 19.05
N PRO A 2 -15.30 19.15 18.53
CA PRO A 2 -15.80 17.79 18.41
C PRO A 2 -14.91 17.03 17.43
N ARG A 3 -14.24 15.97 17.93
CA ARG A 3 -13.39 15.11 17.11
C ARG A 3 -14.28 14.46 16.05
N PRO A 4 -14.00 14.61 14.75
CA PRO A 4 -14.77 13.93 13.72
C PRO A 4 -14.36 12.44 13.69
N ARG A 5 -14.66 11.69 14.76
CA ARG A 5 -14.59 10.21 14.80
C ARG A 5 -15.36 9.59 13.64
N ILE A 6 -16.35 10.31 13.12
CA ILE A 6 -17.11 10.01 11.91
C ILE A 6 -16.19 9.74 10.71
N ILE A 7 -15.10 10.51 10.53
CA ILE A 7 -14.16 10.31 9.42
C ILE A 7 -13.43 8.96 9.58
N GLY A 8 -13.07 8.58 10.80
CA GLY A 8 -12.47 7.28 11.09
C GLY A 8 -13.42 6.12 10.77
N TYR A 9 -14.69 6.21 11.15
CA TYR A 9 -15.70 5.20 10.82
C TYR A 9 -15.96 5.12 9.31
N VAL A 10 -16.05 6.24 8.61
CA VAL A 10 -16.25 6.27 7.15
C VAL A 10 -15.06 5.61 6.44
N ALA A 11 -13.83 5.95 6.82
CA ALA A 11 -12.62 5.34 6.25
C ALA A 11 -12.59 3.82 6.49
N LEU A 12 -12.99 3.37 7.69
CA LEU A 12 -13.03 1.95 8.04
C LEU A 12 -14.09 1.19 7.23
N ILE A 13 -15.31 1.72 7.12
CA ILE A 13 -16.38 1.11 6.32
C ILE A 13 -15.99 1.06 4.84
N ALA A 14 -15.43 2.14 4.30
CA ALA A 14 -14.98 2.19 2.92
C ALA A 14 -13.88 1.15 2.65
N ALA A 15 -12.88 1.04 3.54
CA ALA A 15 -11.82 0.03 3.40
C ALA A 15 -12.35 -1.41 3.47
N LEU A 16 -13.34 -1.67 4.33
CA LEU A 16 -13.97 -2.99 4.47
C LEU A 16 -14.81 -3.35 3.23
N LEU A 17 -15.50 -2.37 2.65
CA LEU A 17 -16.28 -2.59 1.43
C LEU A 17 -15.37 -2.85 0.23
N LEU A 18 -14.32 -2.04 0.04
CA LEU A 18 -13.34 -2.28 -1.04
C LEU A 18 -12.59 -3.60 -0.86
N SER A 19 -12.26 -4.00 0.38
CA SER A 19 -11.60 -5.29 0.60
C SER A 19 -12.53 -6.47 0.30
N ALA A 20 -13.82 -6.37 0.62
CA ALA A 20 -14.82 -7.36 0.25
C ALA A 20 -14.95 -7.50 -1.28
N LEU A 21 -14.98 -6.37 -2.01
CA LEU A 21 -14.98 -6.36 -3.47
C LEU A 21 -13.72 -7.00 -4.05
N PHE A 22 -12.55 -6.72 -3.46
CA PHE A 22 -11.30 -7.33 -3.89
C PHE A 22 -11.28 -8.85 -3.68
N ILE A 23 -11.75 -9.33 -2.54
CA ILE A 23 -11.88 -10.77 -2.25
C ILE A 23 -12.87 -11.42 -3.22
N TYR A 24 -14.01 -10.78 -3.48
CA TYR A 24 -15.00 -11.27 -4.44
C TYR A 24 -14.40 -11.42 -5.86
N SER A 25 -13.59 -10.46 -6.29
CA SER A 25 -12.86 -10.55 -7.57
C SER A 25 -11.92 -11.76 -7.62
N LEU A 26 -11.20 -12.06 -6.53
CA LEU A 26 -10.31 -13.23 -6.47
C LEU A 26 -11.09 -14.55 -6.52
N LEU A 27 -12.28 -14.60 -5.91
CA LEU A 27 -13.14 -15.78 -5.95
C LEU A 27 -13.66 -16.06 -7.37
N ILE A 28 -14.04 -15.03 -8.12
CA ILE A 28 -14.43 -15.19 -9.54
C ILE A 28 -13.26 -15.73 -10.37
N VAL A 29 -12.09 -15.10 -10.27
CA VAL A 29 -10.89 -15.52 -11.01
C VAL A 29 -10.52 -16.97 -10.70
N HIS A 30 -10.65 -17.39 -9.44
CA HIS A 30 -10.41 -18.77 -9.03
C HIS A 30 -11.47 -19.74 -9.56
N HIS A 31 -12.75 -19.35 -9.54
CA HIS A 31 -13.86 -20.16 -10.05
C HIS A 31 -13.76 -20.38 -11.57
N GLU A 32 -13.35 -19.36 -12.32
CA GLU A 32 -13.18 -19.41 -13.77
C GLU A 32 -11.87 -20.09 -14.21
N GLN A 33 -11.09 -20.67 -13.28
CA GLN A 33 -9.81 -21.36 -13.54
C GLN A 33 -8.83 -20.58 -14.43
N ILE A 34 -8.83 -19.25 -14.34
CA ILE A 34 -7.93 -18.35 -15.09
C ILE A 34 -6.49 -18.41 -14.54
N ALA A 35 -6.15 -19.48 -13.84
CA ALA A 35 -5.00 -19.54 -12.96
C ALA A 35 -3.66 -19.50 -13.71
N TRP A 36 -3.61 -19.83 -15.01
CA TRP A 36 -2.36 -19.95 -15.78
C TRP A 36 -2.54 -19.77 -17.30
N THR A 37 -3.65 -19.18 -17.76
CA THR A 37 -3.81 -18.90 -19.19
C THR A 37 -2.98 -17.69 -19.56
N ASP A 38 -2.15 -17.81 -20.59
CA ASP A 38 -1.52 -16.71 -21.32
C ASP A 38 -2.63 -15.85 -21.95
N ILE A 39 -3.35 -15.08 -21.12
CA ILE A 39 -4.26 -14.05 -21.59
C ILE A 39 -3.37 -12.96 -22.17
N ASP A 40 -3.11 -13.11 -23.47
CA ASP A 40 -2.37 -12.16 -24.24
C ASP A 40 -3.27 -10.95 -24.49
N LEU A 41 -2.91 -9.80 -23.91
CA LEU A 41 -3.61 -8.54 -24.12
C LEU A 41 -3.23 -7.91 -25.47
N SER A 42 -2.44 -8.60 -26.31
CA SER A 42 -2.07 -8.17 -27.67
C SER A 42 -3.25 -8.14 -28.63
N GLU A 43 -4.26 -9.00 -28.46
CA GLU A 43 -5.46 -9.03 -29.30
C GLU A 43 -6.41 -7.86 -29.02
N MET A 44 -6.22 -7.15 -27.90
CA MET A 44 -7.03 -6.00 -27.52
C MET A 44 -6.60 -4.73 -28.29
N SER A 45 -7.57 -3.85 -28.58
CA SER A 45 -7.25 -2.57 -29.21
C SER A 45 -6.21 -1.79 -28.38
N ASN A 46 -5.19 -1.24 -29.03
CA ASN A 46 -4.13 -0.49 -28.34
C ASN A 46 -4.71 0.67 -27.52
N PHE A 47 -5.76 1.33 -28.01
CA PHE A 47 -6.43 2.41 -27.29
C PHE A 47 -7.06 1.93 -25.98
N THR A 48 -7.77 0.81 -26.01
CA THR A 48 -8.37 0.19 -24.81
C THR A 48 -7.29 -0.19 -23.81
N TYR A 49 -6.24 -0.87 -24.26
CA TYR A 49 -5.14 -1.30 -23.41
C TYR A 49 -4.49 -0.12 -22.69
N TYR A 50 -4.07 0.93 -23.43
CA TYR A 50 -3.41 2.09 -22.83
C TYR A 50 -4.34 2.90 -21.92
N SER A 51 -5.64 2.97 -22.22
CA SER A 51 -6.60 3.69 -21.37
C SER A 51 -6.71 3.12 -19.95
N ILE A 52 -6.51 1.80 -19.80
CA ILE A 52 -6.56 1.10 -18.50
C ILE A 52 -5.16 0.99 -17.90
N ALA A 53 -4.16 0.63 -18.72
CA ALA A 53 -2.80 0.40 -18.26
C ALA A 53 -2.13 1.69 -17.74
N ILE A 54 -2.33 2.84 -18.39
CA ILE A 54 -1.65 4.10 -18.00
C ILE A 54 -2.05 4.54 -16.58
N PRO A 55 -3.34 4.70 -16.22
CA PRO A 55 -3.71 5.13 -14.87
C PRO A 55 -3.23 4.17 -13.78
N ILE A 56 -3.34 2.85 -14.03
CA ILE A 56 -2.89 1.82 -13.09
C ILE A 56 -1.38 1.90 -12.92
N THR A 57 -0.64 2.05 -14.01
CA THR A 57 0.83 2.18 -13.99
C THR A 57 1.25 3.43 -13.23
N VAL A 58 0.62 4.57 -13.48
CA VAL A 58 0.98 5.84 -12.82
C VAL A 58 0.74 5.75 -11.32
N THR A 59 -0.42 5.24 -10.90
CA THR A 59 -0.75 5.07 -9.48
C THR A 59 0.17 4.07 -8.80
N ALA A 60 0.40 2.91 -9.43
CA ALA A 60 1.30 1.88 -8.93
C ALA A 60 2.75 2.35 -8.82
N MET A 61 3.25 3.03 -9.84
CA MET A 61 4.61 3.58 -9.85
C MET A 61 4.79 4.63 -8.77
N THR A 62 3.79 5.50 -8.55
CA THR A 62 3.84 6.49 -7.48
C THR A 62 3.99 5.82 -6.12
N VAL A 63 3.20 4.79 -5.83
CA VAL A 63 3.28 4.05 -4.55
C VAL A 63 4.62 3.33 -4.41
N ILE A 64 5.08 2.63 -5.45
CA ILE A 64 6.38 1.96 -5.44
C ILE A 64 7.52 2.96 -5.21
N CYS A 65 7.51 4.09 -5.90
CA CYS A 65 8.51 5.15 -5.73
C CYS A 65 8.49 5.71 -4.31
N THR A 66 7.32 5.96 -3.72
CA THR A 66 7.25 6.42 -2.31
C THR A 66 7.77 5.37 -1.34
N GLY A 67 7.45 4.09 -1.54
CA GLY A 67 7.98 2.99 -0.72
C GLY A 67 9.50 2.88 -0.83
N PHE A 68 10.04 2.91 -2.05
CA PHE A 68 11.47 2.90 -2.30
C PHE A 68 12.16 4.12 -1.68
N TRP A 69 11.58 5.31 -1.80
CA TRP A 69 12.09 6.54 -1.19
C TRP A 69 12.14 6.45 0.33
N ILE A 70 11.08 5.93 0.97
CA ILE A 70 11.05 5.71 2.42
C ILE A 70 12.11 4.70 2.86
N GLY A 71 12.26 3.57 2.15
CA GLY A 71 13.30 2.58 2.45
C GLY A 71 14.72 3.15 2.28
N TRP A 72 14.94 3.90 1.21
CA TRP A 72 16.24 4.52 0.92
C TRP A 72 16.62 5.57 1.97
N THR A 73 15.68 6.45 2.34
CA THR A 73 15.92 7.47 3.37
C THR A 73 16.29 6.83 4.72
N ILE A 74 15.57 5.79 5.18
CA ILE A 74 15.92 5.06 6.42
C ILE A 74 17.32 4.44 6.37
N LEU A 75 17.72 3.92 5.20
CA LEU A 75 19.05 3.33 5.01
C LEU A 75 20.18 4.37 5.12
N THR A 76 19.94 5.57 4.59
CA THR A 76 20.93 6.66 4.53
C THR A 76 21.02 7.51 5.80
N ILE A 77 19.96 7.56 6.62
CA ILE A 77 19.97 8.33 7.86
C ILE A 77 21.00 7.73 8.83
N LYS A 78 21.99 8.55 9.18
CA LYS A 78 22.83 8.30 10.35
C LYS A 78 22.03 8.74 11.56
N VAL A 79 21.60 7.78 12.37
CA VAL A 79 21.02 8.03 13.69
C VAL A 79 22.07 8.74 14.54
N VAL A 80 21.94 10.07 14.64
CA VAL A 80 22.60 10.83 15.71
C VAL A 80 21.82 10.48 16.98
N PRO A 81 22.47 10.13 18.10
CA PRO A 81 21.76 9.82 19.33
C PRO A 81 21.34 11.13 20.03
N PRO A 82 20.04 11.48 20.03
CA PRO A 82 19.49 12.10 21.22
C PRO A 82 18.21 11.37 21.63
N MET A 83 18.35 10.18 22.18
CA MET A 83 17.27 9.60 22.99
C MET A 83 17.88 8.84 24.16
N PRO A 84 17.41 9.08 25.40
CA PRO A 84 17.90 8.40 26.59
C PRO A 84 17.80 6.88 26.41
N GLU A 85 18.83 6.22 26.89
CA GLU A 85 19.18 4.80 26.85
C GLU A 85 17.98 3.84 26.90
N ILE A 86 17.32 3.66 25.77
CA ILE A 86 16.49 2.48 25.51
C ILE A 86 17.48 1.36 25.19
N VAL A 87 17.79 0.58 26.23
CA VAL A 87 18.36 -0.79 26.24
C VAL A 87 18.78 -1.27 24.85
N GLU A 88 20.09 -1.51 24.63
CA GLU A 88 20.69 -2.07 23.41
C GLU A 88 19.79 -3.14 22.76
N LYS A 89 18.87 -2.72 21.91
CA LYS A 89 18.00 -3.59 21.14
C LYS A 89 18.61 -3.58 19.76
N ARG A 90 19.21 -4.70 19.35
CA ARG A 90 19.81 -4.89 18.02
C ARG A 90 18.91 -4.24 16.95
N ASP A 91 19.40 -3.18 16.32
CA ASP A 91 18.63 -2.37 15.38
C ASP A 91 18.36 -3.13 14.08
N TYR A 92 17.30 -3.94 14.05
CA TYR A 92 16.82 -4.60 12.84
C TYR A 92 16.16 -3.62 11.85
N SER A 93 16.05 -2.33 12.19
CA SER A 93 15.40 -1.30 11.38
C SER A 93 16.06 -1.13 10.00
N LYS A 94 17.40 -1.16 9.92
CA LYS A 94 18.12 -1.09 8.65
C LYS A 94 17.92 -2.33 7.78
N ILE A 95 17.86 -3.52 8.39
CA ILE A 95 17.58 -4.78 7.67
C ILE A 95 16.17 -4.74 7.07
N LYS A 96 15.17 -4.27 7.84
CA LYS A 96 13.78 -4.17 7.39
C LYS A 96 13.64 -3.17 6.24
N ALA A 97 14.32 -2.03 6.34
CA ALA A 97 14.36 -1.02 5.28
C ALA A 97 15.02 -1.56 3.99
N PHE A 98 16.09 -2.34 4.12
CA PHE A 98 16.72 -2.99 2.97
C PHE A 98 15.76 -3.96 2.27
N PHE A 99 15.08 -4.84 3.01
CA PHE A 99 14.07 -5.73 2.43
C PHE A 99 12.92 -4.96 1.76
N LEU A 100 12.47 -3.85 2.35
CA LEU A 100 11.46 -2.98 1.76
C LEU A 100 11.93 -2.43 0.40
N CYS A 101 13.16 -1.91 0.31
CA CYS A 101 13.73 -1.45 -0.96
C CYS A 101 13.82 -2.58 -2.00
N VAL A 102 14.28 -3.77 -1.62
CA VAL A 102 14.39 -4.90 -2.55
C VAL A 102 13.02 -5.34 -3.06
N ILE A 103 12.02 -5.44 -2.18
CA ILE A 103 10.66 -5.83 -2.56
C ILE A 103 10.01 -4.79 -3.48
N THR A 104 10.13 -3.49 -3.15
CA THR A 104 9.56 -2.41 -3.98
C THR A 104 10.23 -2.34 -5.34
N LEU A 105 11.55 -2.50 -5.42
CA LEU A 105 12.28 -2.55 -6.68
C LEU A 105 11.88 -3.79 -7.51
N GLY A 106 11.76 -4.96 -6.88
CA GLY A 106 11.29 -6.19 -7.54
C GLY A 106 9.87 -6.05 -8.11
N LEU A 107 8.94 -5.47 -7.34
CA LEU A 107 7.57 -5.18 -7.80
C LEU A 107 7.55 -4.17 -8.96
N GLY A 108 8.43 -3.16 -8.93
CA GLY A 108 8.56 -2.18 -10.01
C GLY A 108 9.04 -2.81 -11.32
N ILE A 109 10.06 -3.67 -11.25
CA ILE A 109 10.54 -4.42 -12.43
C ILE A 109 9.45 -5.35 -12.97
N LEU A 110 8.77 -6.09 -12.09
CA LEU A 110 7.70 -7.01 -12.48
C LEU A 110 6.56 -6.27 -13.20
N LEU A 111 6.19 -5.08 -12.71
CA LEU A 111 5.15 -4.25 -13.31
C LEU A 111 5.55 -3.74 -14.70
N LEU A 112 6.77 -3.22 -14.85
CA LEU A 112 7.28 -2.75 -16.16
C LEU A 112 7.38 -3.91 -17.17
N TYR A 113 7.83 -5.08 -16.70
CA TYR A 113 7.90 -6.29 -17.51
C TYR A 113 6.51 -6.76 -17.97
N GLY A 114 5.51 -6.73 -17.08
CA GLY A 114 4.13 -7.09 -17.41
C GLY A 114 3.49 -6.18 -18.45
N ILE A 115 3.81 -4.88 -18.41
CA ILE A 115 3.35 -3.92 -19.44
C ILE A 115 4.02 -4.21 -20.78
N TYR A 116 5.32 -4.49 -20.78
CA TYR A 116 6.07 -4.74 -22.01
C TYR A 116 5.57 -5.98 -22.76
N ILE A 117 5.30 -7.07 -22.03
CA ILE A 117 4.80 -8.33 -22.61
C ILE A 117 3.28 -8.30 -22.84
N LYS A 118 2.59 -7.26 -22.35
CA LYS A 118 1.11 -7.21 -22.34
C LYS A 118 0.49 -8.48 -21.69
N ASN A 119 1.15 -9.02 -20.67
CA ASN A 119 0.68 -10.20 -19.96
C ASN A 119 -0.18 -9.79 -18.75
N PHE A 120 -1.39 -10.35 -18.67
CA PHE A 120 -2.35 -10.09 -17.60
C PHE A 120 -1.79 -10.36 -16.20
N TRP A 121 -1.12 -11.49 -15.99
CA TRP A 121 -0.68 -11.92 -14.66
C TRP A 121 0.48 -11.09 -14.09
N ALA A 122 1.43 -10.72 -14.94
CA ALA A 122 2.56 -9.88 -14.56
C ALA A 122 2.13 -8.44 -14.21
N LEU A 123 0.96 -8.00 -14.68
CA LEU A 123 0.37 -6.70 -14.36
C LEU A 123 -0.58 -6.79 -13.14
N ALA A 124 -1.34 -7.89 -13.03
CA ALA A 124 -2.30 -8.12 -11.96
C ALA A 124 -1.64 -8.32 -10.59
N ILE A 125 -0.52 -9.07 -10.52
CA ILE A 125 0.16 -9.35 -9.24
C ILE A 125 0.69 -8.06 -8.57
N PRO A 126 1.47 -7.19 -9.25
CA PRO A 126 1.89 -5.93 -8.66
C PRO A 126 0.72 -5.02 -8.26
N ALA A 127 -0.30 -4.93 -9.12
CA ALA A 127 -1.47 -4.12 -8.85
C ALA A 127 -2.25 -4.60 -7.61
N ALA A 128 -2.41 -5.92 -7.46
CA ALA A 128 -3.03 -6.55 -6.29
C ALA A 128 -2.21 -6.32 -5.01
N ALA A 129 -0.88 -6.41 -5.08
CA ALA A 129 -0.03 -6.14 -3.93
C ALA A 129 -0.19 -4.69 -3.45
N ILE A 130 -0.21 -3.73 -4.38
CA ILE A 130 -0.36 -2.31 -4.07
C ILE A 130 -1.76 -2.00 -3.52
N SER A 131 -2.82 -2.58 -4.10
CA SER A 131 -4.18 -2.36 -3.59
C SER A 131 -4.33 -2.85 -2.15
N LEU A 132 -3.73 -4.01 -1.82
CA LEU A 132 -3.72 -4.54 -0.46
C LEU A 132 -2.94 -3.65 0.52
N VAL A 133 -1.81 -3.10 0.11
CA VAL A 133 -1.03 -2.17 0.94
C VAL A 133 -1.81 -0.90 1.24
N ILE A 134 -2.44 -0.30 0.22
CA ILE A 134 -3.25 0.92 0.39
C ILE A 134 -4.46 0.63 1.29
N LEU A 135 -5.18 -0.48 1.05
CA LEU A 135 -6.32 -0.89 1.87
C LEU A 135 -5.91 -1.10 3.32
N GLY A 136 -4.80 -1.80 3.56
CA GLY A 136 -4.25 -2.00 4.89
C GLY A 136 -3.87 -0.69 5.58
N ALA A 137 -3.26 0.25 4.85
CA ALA A 137 -2.90 1.57 5.38
C ALA A 137 -4.13 2.41 5.75
N VAL A 138 -5.15 2.47 4.88
CA VAL A 138 -6.40 3.20 5.15
C VAL A 138 -7.15 2.58 6.33
N PHE A 139 -7.23 1.26 6.38
CA PHE A 139 -7.83 0.54 7.50
C PHE A 139 -7.11 0.83 8.82
N TRP A 140 -5.78 0.76 8.82
CA TRP A 140 -4.96 1.06 9.99
C TRP A 140 -5.13 2.51 10.48
N VAL A 141 -5.11 3.48 9.58
CA VAL A 141 -5.34 4.90 9.90
C VAL A 141 -6.74 5.12 10.47
N GLY A 142 -7.77 4.47 9.90
CA GLY A 142 -9.14 4.52 10.41
C GLY A 142 -9.24 4.05 11.86
N ILE A 143 -8.60 2.92 12.19
CA ILE A 143 -8.53 2.40 13.56
C ILE A 143 -7.78 3.37 14.49
N ALA A 144 -6.64 3.91 14.05
CA ALA A 144 -5.85 4.85 14.85
C ALA A 144 -6.68 6.10 15.22
N ILE A 145 -7.42 6.68 14.26
CA ILE A 145 -8.27 7.85 14.51
C ILE A 145 -9.35 7.53 15.56
N ILE A 146 -9.99 6.36 15.47
CA ILE A 146 -11.05 5.93 16.40
C ILE A 146 -10.49 5.74 17.82
N THR A 147 -9.30 5.17 17.93
CA THR A 147 -8.69 4.76 19.22
C THR A 147 -7.94 5.88 19.95
N THR A 148 -7.53 6.95 19.27
CA THR A 148 -6.85 8.08 19.92
C THR A 148 -7.74 8.74 21.01
N ARG A 149 -7.19 8.86 22.23
CA ARG A 149 -7.78 9.64 23.36
C ARG A 149 -7.17 11.05 23.38
N SER A 150 -7.93 12.05 23.81
CA SER A 150 -7.41 13.41 24.06
C SER A 150 -6.61 13.40 25.34
N THR A 151 -5.30 13.58 25.24
CA THR A 151 -4.39 13.77 26.37
C THR A 151 -4.21 15.23 26.75
N LEU A 152 -4.98 16.16 26.19
CA LEU A 152 -4.98 17.55 26.64
C LEU A 152 -5.94 17.69 27.83
N PRO A 153 -5.47 18.05 29.04
CA PRO A 153 -6.35 18.40 30.13
C PRO A 153 -7.21 19.61 29.72
N GLU A 154 -8.49 19.60 30.11
CA GLU A 154 -9.37 20.75 29.91
C GLU A 154 -8.84 21.92 30.77
N GLU A 155 -8.14 22.84 30.13
CA GLU A 155 -7.82 24.15 30.72
C GLU A 155 -9.11 24.98 30.76
N ASN A 156 -9.97 24.67 31.73
CA ASN A 156 -10.90 25.62 32.35
C ASN A 156 -11.71 24.91 33.44
N LYS A 157 -11.17 24.97 34.66
CA LYS A 157 -11.88 25.15 35.94
C LYS A 157 -10.88 24.87 37.06
N GLN A 158 -10.15 25.91 37.45
CA GLN A 158 -9.64 26.03 38.81
C GLN A 158 -10.34 27.26 39.45
N PRO A 159 -10.64 27.16 40.75
CA PRO A 159 -11.84 27.70 41.40
C PRO A 159 -11.93 29.23 41.45
#